data_AF-A0A954S2Y2-F1
#
_entry.id   AF-A0A954S2Y2-F1
#
_cell.length_a   1.000
_cell.length_b   1.000
_cell.length_c   1.000
_cell.angle_alpha   90.00
_cell.angle_beta   90.00
_cell.angle_gamma   90.00
#
_symmetry.space_group_name_H-M   'P 1'
#
loop_
_entity.id
_entity.type
_entity.pdbx_description
1 polymer ?
#
loop_
_entity_poly.entity_id
_entity_poly.type
_entity_poly.pdbx_seq_one_letter_code
_entity_poly.pdbx_strand_id
1 'polypeptide(L)'
;MSEPRILLVEDDPSISEILQHNLIKAGYDVIAVSDGQAALHRARSHSPDLVVLDLMIPVIDGLEVCRQLRSDPRTQEIRVLMLTAKGEEMDEVVGFNMGADDYVTKPFRIKPLMERIKAQLRRPAVSAGTGDVVAFDGIEMNRVDHLVTIDGEEALLTPTEFRLLWAFLRQQGRTFTRHELMDCSRGEDANSLERTIDVHIRSLRKKLGDYAACVETVRGIGYRFRPNVTAAVSS
;
A
#
# COMPACT_ATOMS: atom_id res chain seq x y z
N MET A 1 -13.73 -25.74 -4.37
CA MET A 1 -12.83 -24.68 -3.89
C MET A 1 -13.27 -24.36 -2.48
N SER A 2 -12.34 -24.24 -1.53
CA SER A 2 -12.68 -23.84 -0.17
C SER A 2 -13.26 -22.42 -0.17
N GLU A 3 -14.23 -22.15 0.69
CA GLU A 3 -14.76 -20.81 0.90
C GLU A 3 -13.64 -19.92 1.44
N PRO A 4 -13.42 -18.71 0.89
CA PRO A 4 -12.40 -17.81 1.41
C PRO A 4 -12.65 -17.46 2.86
N ARG A 5 -11.59 -17.45 3.66
CA ARG A 5 -11.63 -17.15 5.09
C ARG A 5 -11.31 -15.69 5.36
N ILE A 6 -12.17 -15.04 6.13
CA ILE A 6 -12.03 -13.64 6.54
C ILE A 6 -11.86 -13.58 8.06
N LEU A 7 -10.80 -12.90 8.51
CA LEU A 7 -10.64 -12.49 9.89
C LEU A 7 -11.20 -11.07 10.06
N LEU A 8 -12.30 -10.94 10.80
CA LEU A 8 -12.91 -9.67 11.16
C LEU A 8 -12.38 -9.21 12.53
N VAL A 9 -11.84 -8.00 12.60
CA VAL A 9 -11.31 -7.38 13.81
C VAL A 9 -12.05 -6.05 14.03
N GLU A 10 -13.00 -6.05 14.97
CA GLU A 10 -13.87 -4.91 15.28
C GLU A 10 -14.33 -5.05 16.73
N ASP A 11 -14.11 -4.01 17.53
CA ASP A 11 -14.42 -4.00 18.96
C ASP A 11 -15.87 -3.58 19.25
N ASP A 12 -16.50 -2.78 18.37
CA ASP A 12 -17.94 -2.47 18.45
C ASP A 12 -18.77 -3.73 18.12
N PRO A 13 -19.51 -4.30 19.08
CA PRO A 13 -20.27 -5.53 18.86
C PRO A 13 -21.37 -5.38 17.81
N SER A 14 -21.96 -4.18 17.69
CA SER A 14 -23.04 -3.90 16.74
C SER A 14 -22.52 -3.89 15.31
N ILE A 15 -21.36 -3.24 15.09
CA ILE A 15 -20.70 -3.24 13.78
C ILE A 15 -20.22 -4.64 13.44
N SER A 16 -19.60 -5.32 14.39
CA SER A 16 -19.07 -6.69 14.22
C SER A 16 -20.17 -7.68 13.83
N GLU A 17 -21.33 -7.66 14.51
CA GLU A 17 -22.47 -8.53 14.22
C GLU A 17 -23.05 -8.27 12.81
N ILE A 18 -23.21 -7.00 12.43
CA ILE A 18 -23.71 -6.63 11.10
C ILE A 18 -22.75 -7.12 10.01
N LEU A 19 -21.43 -6.90 10.18
CA LEU A 19 -20.43 -7.32 9.20
C LEU A 19 -20.36 -8.84 9.11
N GLN A 20 -20.30 -9.54 10.24
CA GLN A 20 -20.27 -11.00 10.29
C GLN A 20 -21.48 -11.60 9.58
N HIS A 21 -22.69 -11.10 9.86
CA HIS A 21 -23.91 -11.56 9.20
C HIS A 21 -23.84 -11.42 7.66
N ASN A 22 -23.39 -10.26 7.17
CA ASN A 22 -23.30 -9.99 5.74
C ASN A 22 -22.21 -10.82 5.05
N LEU A 23 -21.07 -11.03 5.71
CA LEU A 23 -19.97 -11.87 5.22
C LEU A 23 -20.38 -13.34 5.12
N ILE A 24 -21.00 -13.89 6.17
CA ILE A 24 -21.50 -15.28 6.16
C ILE A 24 -22.57 -15.45 5.08
N LYS A 25 -23.52 -14.50 4.97
CA LYS A 25 -24.55 -14.51 3.92
C LYS A 25 -23.97 -14.47 2.50
N ALA A 26 -22.78 -13.89 2.34
CA ALA A 26 -22.05 -13.85 1.07
C ALA A 26 -21.23 -15.13 0.79
N GLY A 27 -21.22 -16.11 1.70
CA GLY A 27 -20.55 -17.40 1.52
C GLY A 27 -19.07 -17.44 1.91
N TYR A 28 -18.66 -16.60 2.88
CA TYR A 28 -17.31 -16.61 3.43
C TYR A 28 -17.25 -17.31 4.78
N ASP A 29 -16.12 -17.95 5.09
CA ASP A 29 -15.79 -18.44 6.43
C ASP A 29 -15.29 -17.27 7.27
N VAL A 30 -15.91 -16.98 8.41
CA VAL A 30 -15.64 -15.75 9.18
C VAL A 30 -15.18 -16.08 10.60
N ILE A 31 -13.99 -15.60 10.95
CA ILE A 31 -13.47 -15.58 12.32
C ILE A 31 -13.57 -14.13 12.80
N ALA A 32 -14.28 -13.88 13.90
CA ALA A 32 -14.38 -12.54 14.49
C ALA A 32 -13.61 -12.46 15.81
N VAL A 33 -12.90 -11.35 16.01
CA VAL A 33 -12.21 -10.98 17.25
C VAL A 33 -12.39 -9.48 17.52
N SER A 34 -12.19 -9.06 18.77
CA SER A 34 -12.44 -7.68 19.22
C SER A 34 -11.18 -6.92 19.63
N ASP A 35 -9.99 -7.51 19.51
CA ASP A 35 -8.74 -6.89 19.93
C ASP A 35 -7.55 -7.32 19.06
N GLY A 36 -6.50 -6.50 19.04
CA GLY A 36 -5.36 -6.69 18.16
C GLY A 36 -4.48 -7.89 18.52
N GLN A 37 -4.42 -8.28 19.80
CA GLN A 37 -3.64 -9.45 20.23
C GLN A 37 -4.30 -10.75 19.74
N ALA A 38 -5.61 -10.86 19.88
CA ALA A 38 -6.41 -11.95 19.34
C ALA A 38 -6.32 -11.99 17.81
N ALA A 39 -6.33 -10.83 17.14
CA ALA A 39 -6.16 -10.74 15.69
C ALA A 39 -4.85 -11.38 15.22
N LEU A 40 -3.71 -10.99 15.80
CA LEU A 40 -2.40 -11.55 15.45
C LEU A 40 -2.31 -13.05 15.71
N HIS A 41 -2.85 -13.51 16.85
CA HIS A 41 -2.87 -14.93 17.18
C HIS A 41 -3.72 -15.74 16.19
N ARG A 42 -4.91 -15.24 15.83
CA ARG A 42 -5.80 -15.93 14.89
C ARG A 42 -5.26 -15.91 13.47
N ALA A 43 -4.69 -14.79 13.02
CA ALA A 43 -4.06 -14.67 11.71
C ALA A 43 -2.95 -15.73 11.52
N ARG A 44 -2.06 -15.88 12.50
CA ARG A 44 -0.99 -16.90 12.47
C ARG A 44 -1.50 -18.34 12.48
N SER A 45 -2.60 -18.60 13.16
CA SER A 45 -3.09 -19.97 13.39
C SER A 45 -4.04 -20.47 12.31
N HIS A 46 -4.73 -19.56 11.61
CA HIS A 46 -5.81 -19.92 10.66
C HIS A 46 -5.54 -19.47 9.23
N SER A 47 -4.48 -18.68 8.98
CA SER A 47 -4.06 -18.17 7.67
C SER A 47 -5.24 -17.67 6.83
N PRO A 48 -5.99 -16.64 7.29
CA PRO A 48 -7.12 -16.09 6.53
C PRO A 48 -6.66 -15.51 5.18
N ASP A 49 -7.56 -15.49 4.20
CA ASP A 49 -7.33 -14.89 2.88
C ASP A 49 -7.41 -13.36 2.91
N LEU A 50 -8.12 -12.82 3.91
CA LEU A 50 -8.32 -11.38 4.15
C LEU A 50 -8.51 -11.09 5.64
N VAL A 51 -7.94 -10.00 6.12
CA VAL A 51 -8.25 -9.37 7.40
C VAL A 51 -9.04 -8.09 7.12
N VAL A 52 -10.21 -7.96 7.73
CA VAL A 52 -10.96 -6.70 7.83
C VAL A 52 -10.66 -6.13 9.20
N LEU A 53 -9.95 -5.01 9.26
CA LEU A 53 -9.31 -4.50 10.47
C LEU A 53 -9.78 -3.09 10.80
N ASP A 54 -10.45 -2.93 11.93
CA ASP A 54 -10.65 -1.61 12.50
C ASP A 54 -9.33 -1.06 13.09
N LEU A 55 -9.11 0.24 12.91
CA LEU A 55 -7.94 0.93 13.44
C LEU A 55 -8.02 1.12 14.96
N MET A 56 -9.20 1.46 15.46
CA MET A 56 -9.41 1.85 16.84
C MET A 56 -9.85 0.65 17.68
N ILE A 57 -8.96 -0.31 17.82
CA ILE A 57 -9.19 -1.54 18.60
C ILE A 57 -8.33 -1.57 19.87
N PRO A 58 -8.80 -2.22 20.93
CA PRO A 58 -8.07 -2.30 22.19
C PRO A 58 -6.84 -3.22 22.11
N VAL A 59 -6.00 -3.13 23.15
CA VAL A 59 -4.79 -3.94 23.41
C VAL A 59 -3.63 -3.64 22.46
N ILE A 60 -3.84 -3.74 21.15
CA ILE A 60 -2.86 -3.37 20.10
C ILE A 60 -3.65 -2.64 19.02
N ASP A 61 -3.24 -1.42 18.67
CA ASP A 61 -3.92 -0.64 17.64
C ASP A 61 -3.84 -1.30 16.26
N GLY A 62 -4.79 -0.98 15.38
CA GLY A 62 -4.89 -1.62 14.07
C GLY A 62 -3.70 -1.34 13.13
N LEU A 63 -2.99 -0.21 13.30
CA LEU A 63 -1.79 0.07 12.50
C LEU A 63 -0.63 -0.85 12.91
N GLU A 64 -0.43 -1.02 14.21
CA GLU A 64 0.57 -1.91 14.77
C GLU A 64 0.25 -3.38 14.46
N VAL A 65 -1.03 -3.78 14.49
CA VAL A 65 -1.46 -5.10 14.00
C VAL A 65 -1.06 -5.29 12.54
N CYS A 66 -1.37 -4.32 11.66
CA CYS A 66 -1.00 -4.41 10.25
C CYS A 66 0.52 -4.51 10.07
N ARG A 67 1.29 -3.67 10.77
CA ARG A 67 2.76 -3.70 10.74
C ARG A 67 3.31 -5.07 11.14
N GLN A 68 2.78 -5.66 12.22
CA GLN A 68 3.21 -6.97 12.69
C GLN A 68 2.83 -8.09 11.72
N LEU A 69 1.62 -8.05 11.14
CA LEU A 69 1.20 -9.00 10.11
C LEU A 69 2.16 -8.97 8.91
N ARG A 70 2.58 -7.77 8.48
CA ARG A 70 3.52 -7.57 7.37
C ARG A 70 4.94 -8.01 7.69
N SER A 71 5.37 -7.88 8.95
CA SER A 71 6.72 -8.28 9.38
C SER A 71 6.91 -9.79 9.60
N ASP A 72 5.83 -10.57 9.77
CA ASP A 72 5.89 -12.01 10.00
C ASP A 72 5.73 -12.77 8.66
N PRO A 73 6.74 -13.56 8.23
CA PRO A 73 6.71 -14.26 6.95
C PRO A 73 5.50 -15.17 6.72
N ARG A 74 4.84 -15.62 7.80
CA ARG A 74 3.64 -16.48 7.73
C ARG A 74 2.35 -15.70 7.47
N THR A 75 2.35 -14.40 7.73
CA THR A 75 1.16 -13.55 7.63
C THR A 75 1.34 -12.38 6.67
N GLN A 76 2.55 -12.14 6.17
CA GLN A 76 2.87 -11.01 5.31
C GLN A 76 2.05 -10.97 4.02
N GLU A 77 1.62 -12.13 3.51
CA GLU A 77 0.83 -12.25 2.28
C GLU A 77 -0.69 -12.10 2.50
N ILE A 78 -1.15 -12.06 3.75
CA ILE A 78 -2.56 -11.96 4.08
C ILE A 78 -3.07 -10.57 3.67
N ARG A 79 -4.15 -10.48 2.91
CA ARG A 79 -4.69 -9.18 2.51
C ARG A 79 -5.26 -8.43 3.73
N VAL A 80 -5.11 -7.11 3.80
CA VAL A 80 -5.63 -6.28 4.89
C VAL A 80 -6.48 -5.14 4.31
N LEU A 81 -7.76 -5.12 4.69
CA LEU A 81 -8.70 -4.03 4.43
C LEU A 81 -8.95 -3.27 5.74
N MET A 82 -8.49 -2.02 5.81
CA MET A 82 -8.66 -1.19 7.01
C MET A 82 -10.01 -0.48 7.05
N LEU A 83 -10.63 -0.43 8.23
CA LEU A 83 -11.79 0.41 8.53
C LEU A 83 -11.31 1.59 9.38
N THR A 84 -11.57 2.82 8.93
CA THR A 84 -10.92 4.02 9.50
C THR A 84 -11.93 5.10 9.84
N ALA A 85 -11.79 5.85 10.93
CA ALA A 85 -12.64 7.02 11.16
C ALA A 85 -12.27 8.18 10.21
N LYS A 86 -13.25 8.98 9.80
CA LYS A 86 -13.00 10.17 8.99
C LYS A 86 -12.37 11.28 9.87
N GLY A 87 -11.09 11.60 9.63
CA GLY A 87 -10.45 12.80 10.18
C GLY A 87 -9.52 12.59 11.38
N GLU A 88 -9.28 11.36 11.84
CA GLU A 88 -8.23 11.07 12.83
C GLU A 88 -6.96 10.63 12.09
N GLU A 89 -5.96 11.52 12.11
CA GLU A 89 -4.48 11.37 11.93
C GLU A 89 -3.90 10.25 11.05
N MET A 90 -4.68 9.72 10.12
CA MET A 90 -4.19 8.89 9.04
C MET A 90 -4.42 9.68 7.76
N ASP A 91 -3.39 10.43 7.35
CA ASP A 91 -3.25 10.69 5.92
C ASP A 91 -3.44 9.33 5.24
N GLU A 92 -4.34 9.22 4.27
CA GLU A 92 -4.59 7.98 3.50
C GLU A 92 -3.28 7.34 2.98
N VAL A 93 -2.21 8.14 2.96
CA VAL A 93 -0.80 7.83 2.72
C VAL A 93 -0.15 6.92 3.77
N VAL A 94 -0.42 7.06 5.08
CA VAL A 94 0.21 6.27 6.16
C VAL A 94 -0.27 4.83 6.16
N GLY A 95 -1.59 4.60 6.03
CA GLY A 95 -2.16 3.24 5.95
C GLY A 95 -1.66 2.45 4.73
N PHE A 96 -1.50 3.12 3.58
CA PHE A 96 -0.87 2.50 2.40
C PHE A 96 0.62 2.24 2.59
N ASN A 97 1.33 3.07 3.37
CA ASN A 97 2.75 2.90 3.61
C ASN A 97 3.08 1.79 4.62
N MET A 98 2.14 1.42 5.49
CA MET A 98 2.25 0.33 6.46
C MET A 98 1.75 -1.03 5.94
N GLY A 99 1.37 -1.11 4.65
CA GLY A 99 1.07 -2.36 3.96
C GLY A 99 -0.41 -2.72 3.87
N ALA A 100 -1.35 -1.81 4.14
CA ALA A 100 -2.77 -2.07 3.85
C ALA A 100 -3.02 -2.17 2.34
N ASP A 101 -3.88 -3.10 1.93
CA ASP A 101 -4.23 -3.31 0.52
C ASP A 101 -5.32 -2.34 0.04
N ASP A 102 -6.20 -1.90 0.94
CA ASP A 102 -7.27 -0.91 0.72
C ASP A 102 -7.79 -0.39 2.07
N TYR A 103 -8.56 0.71 2.05
CA TYR A 103 -9.19 1.29 3.24
C TYR A 103 -10.63 1.74 2.97
N VAL A 104 -11.43 1.79 4.03
CA VAL A 104 -12.83 2.23 4.02
C VAL A 104 -13.09 3.14 5.20
N THR A 105 -13.59 4.34 4.94
CA THR A 105 -13.92 5.31 6.00
C THR A 105 -15.28 5.00 6.66
N LYS A 106 -15.32 5.07 7.99
CA LYS A 106 -16.49 5.08 8.85
C LYS A 106 -17.10 6.51 8.86
N PRO A 107 -18.43 6.65 8.75
CA PRO A 107 -19.41 5.58 8.54
C PRO A 107 -19.43 5.06 7.09
N PHE A 108 -19.49 3.74 6.92
CA PHE A 108 -19.54 3.09 5.60
C PHE A 108 -20.91 2.48 5.29
N ARG A 109 -21.16 2.27 4.00
CA ARG A 109 -22.33 1.49 3.54
C ARG A 109 -21.91 0.05 3.30
N ILE A 110 -22.72 -0.90 3.77
CA ILE A 110 -22.45 -2.34 3.67
C ILE A 110 -22.20 -2.79 2.22
N LYS A 111 -23.08 -2.40 1.29
CA LYS A 111 -22.98 -2.87 -0.10
C LYS A 111 -21.63 -2.49 -0.77
N PRO A 112 -21.17 -1.24 -0.73
CA PRO A 112 -19.82 -0.88 -1.19
C PRO A 112 -18.68 -1.64 -0.49
N LEU A 113 -18.76 -1.85 0.83
CA LEU A 113 -17.75 -2.59 1.57
C LEU A 113 -17.67 -4.06 1.09
N MET A 114 -18.81 -4.71 0.91
CA MET A 114 -18.88 -6.08 0.41
C MET A 114 -18.31 -6.23 -1.00
N GLU A 115 -18.53 -5.26 -1.90
CA GLU A 115 -17.93 -5.27 -3.24
C GLU A 115 -16.41 -5.09 -3.20
N ARG A 116 -15.87 -4.30 -2.27
CA ARG A 116 -14.42 -4.17 -2.04
C ARG A 116 -13.80 -5.47 -1.53
N ILE A 117 -14.42 -6.09 -0.52
CA ILE A 117 -14.00 -7.40 0.00
C ILE A 117 -13.96 -8.43 -1.12
N LYS A 118 -15.02 -8.49 -1.93
CA LYS A 118 -15.10 -9.38 -3.09
C LYS A 118 -14.01 -9.09 -4.12
N ALA A 119 -13.70 -7.83 -4.38
CA ALA A 119 -12.65 -7.43 -5.31
C ALA A 119 -11.25 -7.86 -4.83
N GLN A 120 -10.97 -7.73 -3.52
CA GLN A 120 -9.71 -8.16 -2.91
C GLN A 120 -9.52 -9.68 -3.01
N LEU A 121 -10.59 -10.45 -2.73
CA LEU A 121 -10.56 -11.91 -2.77
C LEU A 121 -10.58 -12.49 -4.20
N ARG A 122 -11.12 -11.76 -5.19
CA ARG A 122 -11.11 -12.19 -6.61
C ARG A 122 -9.74 -12.05 -7.27
N ARG A 123 -8.85 -11.24 -6.70
CA ARG A 123 -7.48 -11.11 -7.21
C ARG A 123 -6.80 -12.48 -7.02
N PRO A 124 -6.22 -13.10 -8.08
CA PRO A 124 -5.55 -14.38 -7.91
C PRO A 124 -4.58 -14.32 -6.74
N ALA A 125 -4.43 -15.42 -6.00
CA ALA A 125 -3.27 -15.62 -5.14
C ALA A 125 -2.04 -15.61 -6.04
N VAL A 126 -1.54 -14.40 -6.33
CA VAL A 126 -0.28 -14.19 -6.99
C VAL A 126 0.74 -14.63 -5.96
N SER A 127 1.34 -15.80 -6.22
CA SER A 127 2.56 -16.26 -5.58
C SER A 127 3.51 -15.07 -5.39
N ALA A 128 3.99 -14.86 -4.16
CA ALA A 128 5.12 -14.00 -3.79
C ALA A 128 5.50 -12.88 -4.79
N GLY A 129 5.16 -11.65 -4.44
CA GLY A 129 5.90 -10.46 -4.91
C GLY A 129 5.29 -9.67 -6.06
N THR A 130 4.27 -8.84 -5.81
CA THR A 130 3.93 -7.71 -6.71
C THR A 130 3.41 -6.45 -5.98
N GLY A 131 3.54 -6.38 -4.65
CA GLY A 131 3.24 -5.17 -3.86
C GLY A 131 4.48 -4.39 -3.47
N ASP A 132 5.56 -5.13 -3.18
CA ASP A 132 6.85 -4.59 -2.71
C ASP A 132 7.91 -4.53 -3.79
N VAL A 133 7.68 -5.16 -4.94
CA VAL A 133 8.55 -5.02 -6.11
C VAL A 133 7.80 -4.28 -7.21
N VAL A 134 8.38 -3.20 -7.71
CA VAL A 134 7.92 -2.52 -8.93
C VAL A 134 9.03 -2.53 -9.95
N ALA A 135 8.68 -2.86 -11.18
CA ALA A 135 9.62 -2.88 -12.30
C ALA A 135 9.08 -2.04 -13.44
N PHE A 136 9.99 -1.35 -14.13
CA PHE A 136 9.73 -0.64 -15.38
C PHE A 136 10.99 -0.69 -16.24
N ASP A 137 10.89 -1.37 -17.38
CA ASP A 137 12.01 -1.55 -18.30
C ASP A 137 13.24 -2.10 -17.54
N GLY A 138 14.40 -1.46 -17.59
CA GLY A 138 15.56 -1.84 -16.80
C GLY A 138 15.57 -1.36 -15.34
N ILE A 139 14.55 -0.64 -14.86
CA ILE A 139 14.47 -0.23 -13.44
C ILE A 139 13.69 -1.28 -12.64
N GLU A 140 14.30 -1.84 -11.60
CA GLU A 140 13.60 -2.64 -10.60
C GLU A 140 13.78 -2.04 -9.21
N MET A 141 12.72 -2.05 -8.42
CA MET A 141 12.77 -1.59 -7.04
C MET A 141 12.13 -2.62 -6.14
N ASN A 142 12.78 -2.91 -5.03
CA ASN A 142 12.24 -3.69 -3.93
C ASN A 142 12.12 -2.81 -2.68
N ARG A 143 10.90 -2.61 -2.21
CA ARG A 143 10.55 -1.79 -1.04
C ARG A 143 10.95 -2.43 0.28
N VAL A 144 10.94 -3.75 0.39
CA VAL A 144 11.33 -4.45 1.63
C VAL A 144 12.84 -4.31 1.81
N ASP A 145 13.60 -4.62 0.77
CA ASP A 145 15.06 -4.62 0.82
C ASP A 145 15.67 -3.21 0.60
N HIS A 146 14.83 -2.19 0.33
CA HIS A 146 15.25 -0.85 -0.07
C HIS A 146 16.26 -0.85 -1.24
N LEU A 147 16.13 -1.86 -2.11
CA LEU A 147 17.04 -2.08 -3.22
C LEU A 147 16.46 -1.46 -4.49
N VAL A 148 17.31 -0.80 -5.27
CA VAL A 148 16.99 -0.32 -6.61
C VAL A 148 18.08 -0.80 -7.55
N THR A 149 17.70 -1.41 -8.66
CA THR A 149 18.61 -1.74 -9.75
C THR A 149 18.19 -1.00 -11.01
N ILE A 150 19.18 -0.62 -11.81
CA ILE A 150 19.01 0.00 -13.13
C ILE A 150 19.87 -0.80 -14.09
N ASP A 151 19.24 -1.45 -15.07
CA ASP A 151 19.86 -2.37 -16.03
C ASP A 151 20.66 -3.49 -15.35
N GLY A 152 20.17 -3.94 -14.19
CA GLY A 152 20.79 -4.99 -13.38
C GLY A 152 21.89 -4.53 -12.43
N GLU A 153 22.29 -3.25 -12.47
CA GLU A 153 23.29 -2.66 -11.57
C GLU A 153 22.62 -1.93 -10.39
N GLU A 154 23.15 -2.09 -9.17
CA GLU A 154 22.57 -1.46 -7.98
C GLU A 154 22.74 0.07 -8.01
N ALA A 155 21.64 0.78 -7.78
CA ALA A 155 21.60 2.24 -7.77
C ALA A 155 21.32 2.79 -6.35
N LEU A 156 22.29 3.51 -5.79
CA LEU A 156 22.16 4.10 -4.46
C LEU A 156 21.29 5.37 -4.46
N LEU A 157 20.04 5.24 -4.04
CA LEU A 157 19.12 6.36 -3.83
C LEU A 157 19.08 6.80 -2.36
N THR A 158 18.85 8.10 -2.14
CA THR A 158 18.47 8.60 -0.81
C THR A 158 17.04 8.17 -0.47
N PRO A 159 16.64 8.17 0.82
CA PRO A 159 15.28 7.78 1.20
C PRO A 159 14.18 8.57 0.48
N THR A 160 14.37 9.88 0.30
CA THR A 160 13.43 10.75 -0.43
C THR A 160 13.37 10.39 -1.91
N GLU A 161 14.51 10.14 -2.56
CA GLU A 161 14.56 9.75 -3.97
C GLU A 161 13.91 8.38 -4.21
N PHE A 162 14.15 7.42 -3.30
CA PHE A 162 13.52 6.11 -3.31
C PHE A 162 11.99 6.23 -3.24
N ARG A 163 11.48 7.01 -2.28
CA ARG A 163 10.03 7.24 -2.14
C ARG A 163 9.41 7.89 -3.36
N LEU A 164 10.10 8.87 -3.96
CA LEU A 164 9.64 9.53 -5.18
C LEU A 164 9.56 8.54 -6.35
N LEU A 165 10.61 7.77 -6.59
CA LEU A 165 10.65 6.80 -7.68
C LEU A 165 9.58 5.71 -7.49
N TRP A 166 9.41 5.24 -6.25
CA TRP A 166 8.37 4.28 -5.88
C TRP A 166 6.95 4.80 -6.21
N ALA A 167 6.63 6.03 -5.78
CA ALA A 167 5.34 6.65 -6.05
C ALA A 167 5.07 6.79 -7.55
N PHE A 168 6.10 7.17 -8.30
CA PHE A 168 6.07 7.28 -9.76
C PHE A 168 5.80 5.94 -10.46
N LEU A 169 6.53 4.88 -10.10
CA LEU A 169 6.41 3.57 -10.75
C LEU A 169 5.11 2.86 -10.42
N ARG A 170 4.53 3.08 -9.23
CA ARG A 170 3.20 2.54 -8.88
C ARG A 170 2.06 3.20 -9.61
N GLN A 171 2.21 4.46 -10.03
CA GLN A 171 1.14 5.26 -10.63
C GLN A 171 1.64 5.97 -11.90
N GLN A 172 2.20 5.17 -12.82
CA GLN A 172 2.67 5.66 -14.10
C GLN A 172 1.55 6.41 -14.83
N GLY A 173 1.87 7.55 -15.44
CA GLY A 173 0.88 8.38 -16.12
C GLY A 173 0.14 9.37 -15.22
N ARG A 174 0.15 9.21 -13.88
CA ARG A 174 -0.43 10.21 -12.96
C ARG A 174 0.48 11.41 -12.82
N THR A 175 -0.09 12.61 -12.94
CA THR A 175 0.59 13.85 -12.56
C THR A 175 0.45 14.07 -11.06
N PHE A 176 1.58 14.21 -10.38
CA PHE A 176 1.67 14.61 -8.98
C PHE A 176 2.03 16.08 -8.89
N THR A 177 1.34 16.82 -8.04
CA THR A 177 1.71 18.17 -7.63
C THR A 177 2.96 18.15 -6.76
N ARG A 178 3.62 19.30 -6.63
CA ARG A 178 4.78 19.42 -5.74
C ARG A 178 4.42 19.14 -4.28
N HIS A 179 3.22 19.55 -3.86
CA HIS A 179 2.73 19.31 -2.51
C HIS A 179 2.53 17.81 -2.27
N GLU A 180 1.83 17.11 -3.17
CA GLU A 180 1.65 15.65 -3.07
C GLU A 180 2.98 14.90 -3.02
N LEU A 181 3.97 15.31 -3.81
CA LEU A 181 5.30 14.70 -3.77
C LEU A 181 6.07 15.03 -2.50
N MET A 182 5.94 16.25 -1.97
CA MET A 182 6.51 16.60 -0.66
C MET A 182 5.92 15.68 0.41
N ASP A 183 4.59 15.56 0.46
CA ASP A 183 3.87 14.73 1.44
C ASP A 183 4.26 13.26 1.34
N CYS A 184 4.32 12.71 0.12
CA CYS A 184 4.73 11.32 -0.11
C CYS A 184 6.21 11.04 0.19
N SER A 185 7.05 12.08 0.22
CA SER A 185 8.50 11.96 0.37
C SER A 185 9.01 12.27 1.78
N ARG A 186 8.16 12.81 2.67
CA ARG A 186 8.40 12.93 4.11
C ARG A 186 8.50 11.53 4.72
N GLY A 187 9.63 11.24 5.37
CA GLY A 187 9.78 10.04 6.20
C GLY A 187 9.48 10.35 7.66
N GLU A 188 9.48 9.32 8.52
CA GLU A 188 9.18 9.39 9.96
C GLU A 188 10.08 10.38 10.75
N ASP A 189 11.20 10.83 10.18
CA ASP A 189 12.11 11.80 10.78
C ASP A 189 11.94 13.22 10.18
N ALA A 190 10.91 13.93 10.63
CA ALA A 190 10.65 15.33 10.26
C ALA A 190 11.61 16.33 10.95
N ASN A 191 12.93 16.12 10.84
CA ASN A 191 13.95 17.04 11.36
C ASN A 191 15.10 17.36 10.39
N SER A 192 15.00 16.98 9.11
CA SER A 192 15.96 17.43 8.10
C SER A 192 15.51 18.75 7.46
N LEU A 193 16.43 19.70 7.30
CA LEU A 193 16.24 20.90 6.48
C LEU A 193 15.74 20.49 5.09
N GLU A 194 14.42 20.55 4.86
CA GLU A 194 13.83 20.04 3.63
C GLU A 194 14.28 20.87 2.44
N ARG A 195 14.99 20.25 1.52
CA ARG A 195 15.26 20.81 0.20
C ARG A 195 13.96 20.75 -0.60
N THR A 196 13.78 21.67 -1.54
CA THR A 196 12.57 21.68 -2.37
C THR A 196 12.49 20.41 -3.21
N ILE A 197 11.26 19.99 -3.54
CA ILE A 197 11.04 18.77 -4.34
C ILE A 197 11.78 18.81 -5.68
N ASP A 198 11.95 20.00 -6.25
CA ASP A 198 12.67 20.23 -7.50
C ASP A 198 14.15 19.82 -7.40
N VAL A 199 14.78 19.97 -6.22
CA VAL A 199 16.16 19.52 -5.97
C VAL A 199 16.23 18.00 -5.92
N HIS A 200 15.27 17.35 -5.24
CA HIS A 200 15.18 15.89 -5.18
C HIS A 200 14.91 15.27 -6.55
N ILE A 201 13.99 15.85 -7.33
CA ILE A 201 13.71 15.41 -8.70
C ILE A 201 14.95 15.56 -9.60
N ARG A 202 15.69 16.66 -9.47
CA ARG A 202 16.94 16.86 -10.23
C ARG A 202 17.98 15.79 -9.88
N SER A 203 18.14 15.50 -8.58
CA SER A 203 19.08 14.50 -8.10
C SER A 203 18.68 13.09 -8.54
N LEU A 204 17.39 12.74 -8.41
CA LEU A 204 16.83 11.47 -8.88
C LEU A 204 17.08 11.27 -10.38
N ARG A 205 16.75 12.26 -11.23
CA ARG A 205 17.00 12.19 -12.68
C ARG A 205 18.48 11.92 -12.99
N LYS A 206 19.41 12.54 -12.27
CA LYS A 206 20.85 12.29 -12.48
C LYS A 206 21.22 10.83 -12.20
N LYS A 207 20.61 10.21 -11.20
CA LYS A 207 20.86 8.81 -10.82
C LYS A 207 20.16 7.80 -11.73
N LEU A 208 19.03 8.20 -12.35
CA LEU A 208 18.28 7.36 -13.28
C LEU A 208 18.93 7.21 -14.67
N GLY A 209 19.96 7.99 -14.99
CA GLY A 209 20.67 7.88 -16.28
C GLY A 209 19.74 8.04 -17.48
N ASP A 210 19.72 7.05 -18.38
CA ASP A 210 18.92 7.06 -19.61
C ASP A 210 17.41 7.11 -19.35
N TYR A 211 16.96 6.65 -18.17
CA TYR A 211 15.56 6.72 -17.75
C TYR A 211 15.16 8.09 -17.18
N ALA A 212 16.08 9.05 -17.07
CA ALA A 212 15.79 10.39 -16.54
C ALA A 212 14.65 11.09 -17.29
N ALA A 213 14.54 10.85 -18.60
CA ALA A 213 13.50 11.42 -19.45
C ALA A 213 12.08 10.92 -19.09
N CYS A 214 11.98 9.74 -18.46
CA CYS A 214 10.70 9.18 -18.03
C CYS A 214 10.05 10.02 -16.91
N VAL A 215 10.85 10.72 -16.09
CA VAL A 215 10.34 11.69 -15.12
C VAL A 215 10.11 13.01 -15.85
N GLU A 216 8.88 13.30 -16.25
CA GLU A 216 8.48 14.52 -16.96
C GLU A 216 8.10 15.65 -16.00
N THR A 217 8.41 16.90 -16.39
CA THR A 217 7.87 18.09 -15.70
C THR A 217 6.59 18.54 -16.39
N VAL A 218 5.47 18.53 -15.67
CA VAL A 218 4.20 19.09 -16.14
C VAL A 218 4.12 20.55 -15.70
N ARG A 219 4.40 21.47 -16.62
CA ARG A 219 4.50 22.92 -16.35
C ARG A 219 3.26 23.44 -15.62
N GLY A 220 3.47 24.18 -14.53
CA GLY A 220 2.41 24.74 -13.70
C GLY A 220 1.71 23.77 -12.74
N ILE A 221 1.97 22.46 -12.83
CA ILE A 221 1.27 21.44 -12.02
C ILE A 221 2.26 20.66 -11.14
N GLY A 222 3.28 20.04 -11.73
CA GLY A 222 4.23 19.22 -10.98
C GLY A 222 4.99 18.24 -11.87
N TYR A 223 4.99 16.97 -11.51
CA TYR A 223 5.79 15.92 -12.16
C TYR A 223 4.98 14.66 -12.41
N ARG A 224 5.42 13.88 -13.39
CA ARG A 224 4.82 12.58 -13.73
C ARG A 224 5.89 11.64 -14.21
N PHE A 225 5.68 10.35 -13.99
CA PHE A 225 6.44 9.31 -14.67
C PHE A 225 5.70 8.82 -15.90
N ARG A 226 6.34 8.86 -17.06
CA ARG A 226 5.79 8.38 -18.32
C ARG A 226 6.80 7.50 -19.02
N PRO A 227 6.40 6.31 -19.50
CA PRO A 227 7.25 5.50 -20.37
C PRO A 227 7.66 6.33 -21.59
N ASN A 228 8.95 6.38 -21.87
CA ASN A 228 9.44 7.10 -23.03
C ASN A 228 9.08 6.31 -24.29
N VAL A 229 8.01 6.69 -24.98
CA VAL A 229 7.63 6.06 -26.25
C VAL A 229 8.44 6.71 -27.38
N THR A 230 9.67 6.24 -27.60
CA THR A 230 10.44 6.46 -28.83
C THR A 230 11.56 5.40 -28.88
N ALA A 231 11.70 4.49 -29.85
CA ALA A 231 11.19 4.44 -31.22
C ALA A 231 10.89 3.00 -31.67
N ALA A 232 9.65 2.75 -32.13
CA ALA A 232 9.38 1.71 -33.11
C ALA A 232 9.09 2.41 -34.45
N VAL A 233 10.16 2.74 -35.17
CA VAL A 233 10.10 2.98 -36.61
C VAL A 233 11.27 2.22 -37.24
N SER A 234 10.92 1.34 -38.17
CA SER A 234 11.75 0.62 -39.15
C SER A 234 12.19 -0.79 -38.76
N SER A 235 11.42 -1.79 -39.18
CA SER A 235 11.77 -2.63 -40.34
C SER A 235 10.50 -3.14 -41.00
#